data_AF-A0A2K9NHZ4-F1
#
_entry.id   AF-A0A2K9NHZ4-F1
#
_cell.length_a   1.000
_cell.length_b   1.000
_cell.length_c   1.000
_cell.angle_alpha   90.00
_cell.angle_beta   90.00
_cell.angle_gamma   90.00
#
_symmetry.space_group_name_H-M   'P 1'
#
loop_
_entity.id
_entity.type
_entity.pdbx_description
1 polymer ?
#
loop_
_entity_poly.entity_id
_entity_poly.type
_entity_poly.pdbx_seq_one_letter_code
_entity_poly.pdbx_strand_id
1 'polypeptide(L)'
;MLKLPKLPDRTPVKLTVILNPELHQRLQSYAALYRETYGAAEPVADLIPYMLGAFLDSDRAYARAQKDDRPFAHDNGGRRKRLGDAPEVGRLPRETED
;
A
#
# COMPACT_ATOMS: atom_id res chain seq x y z
N MET A 1 -28.96 3.68 -13.27
CA MET A 1 -27.59 3.16 -13.02
C MET A 1 -26.86 4.16 -12.12
N LEU A 2 -26.33 3.72 -10.98
CA LEU A 2 -25.61 4.59 -10.05
C LEU A 2 -24.16 4.79 -10.53
N LYS A 3 -23.71 6.03 -10.65
CA LYS A 3 -22.34 6.39 -11.11
C LYS A 3 -21.29 6.38 -10.01
N LEU A 4 -21.73 6.30 -8.74
CA LEU A 4 -20.85 6.29 -7.59
C LEU A 4 -20.55 4.83 -7.20
N PRO A 5 -19.30 4.36 -7.34
CA PRO A 5 -18.91 3.06 -6.81
C PRO A 5 -19.03 3.03 -5.28
N LYS A 6 -19.12 1.83 -4.70
CA LYS A 6 -19.14 1.64 -3.25
C LYS A 6 -17.91 2.32 -2.64
N LEU A 7 -18.13 3.12 -1.59
CA LEU A 7 -17.05 3.76 -0.86
C LEU A 7 -16.12 2.70 -0.25
N PRO A 8 -14.81 2.99 -0.15
CA PRO A 8 -13.88 2.08 0.53
C PRO A 8 -14.31 1.86 1.98
N ASP A 9 -13.90 0.72 2.55
CA ASP A 9 -14.07 0.48 3.97
C ASP A 9 -13.28 1.54 4.75
N ARG A 10 -13.96 2.19 5.69
CA ARG A 10 -13.42 3.26 6.54
C ARG A 10 -13.51 2.87 8.01
N THR A 11 -13.78 1.59 8.30
CA THR A 11 -13.85 1.09 9.67
C THR A 11 -12.48 1.24 10.32
N PRO A 12 -12.37 2.02 11.41
CA PRO A 12 -11.11 2.19 12.10
C PRO A 12 -10.67 0.87 12.73
N VAL A 13 -9.39 0.52 12.58
CA VAL A 13 -8.79 -0.66 13.20
C VAL A 13 -8.05 -0.25 14.46
N LYS A 14 -8.39 -0.87 15.60
CA LYS A 14 -7.68 -0.64 16.86
C LYS A 14 -6.38 -1.45 16.87
N LEU A 15 -5.25 -0.77 17.07
CA LEU A 15 -3.94 -1.38 17.26
C LEU A 15 -3.45 -1.12 18.70
N THR A 16 -2.98 -2.16 19.39
CA THR A 16 -2.31 -2.04 20.69
C THR A 16 -0.81 -2.22 20.49
N VAL A 17 -0.01 -1.28 20.98
CA VAL A 17 1.45 -1.30 20.87
C VAL A 17 2.11 -1.15 22.25
N ILE A 18 3.29 -1.74 22.42
CA ILE A 18 4.13 -1.54 23.61
C ILE A 18 5.29 -0.64 23.18
N LEU A 19 5.47 0.46 23.90
CA LEU A 19 6.53 1.44 23.63
C LEU A 19 7.62 1.31 24.69
N ASN A 20 8.87 1.46 24.29
CA ASN A 20 9.94 1.63 25.28
C ASN A 20 9.81 3.00 25.97
N PRO A 21 10.40 3.18 27.17
CA PRO A 21 10.27 4.44 27.92
C PRO A 21 10.80 5.66 27.17
N GLU A 22 11.89 5.51 26.41
CA GLU A 22 12.50 6.59 25.65
C GLU A 22 11.56 7.13 24.56
N LEU A 23 10.95 6.24 23.78
CA LEU A 23 9.99 6.63 22.74
C LEU A 23 8.76 7.27 23.37
N HIS A 24 8.27 6.74 24.49
CA HIS A 24 7.16 7.36 25.21
C HIS A 24 7.48 8.81 25.60
N GLN A 25 8.65 9.06 26.19
CA GLN A 25 9.08 10.41 26.56
C GLN A 25 9.17 11.34 25.35
N ARG A 26 9.77 10.87 24.25
CA ARG A 26 9.87 11.66 23.01
C ARG A 26 8.50 12.03 22.44
N LEU A 27 7.53 11.11 22.49
CA LEU A 27 6.16 11.39 22.05
C LEU A 27 5.46 12.42 22.95
N GLN A 28 5.68 12.36 24.26
CA GLN A 28 5.14 13.37 25.19
C GLN A 28 5.74 14.75 24.93
N SER A 29 7.06 14.84 24.74
CA SER A 29 7.72 16.09 24.37
C SER A 29 7.21 16.65 23.05
N TYR A 30 6.96 15.78 22.06
CA TYR A 30 6.37 16.21 20.80
C TYR A 30 4.94 16.76 20.99
N ALA A 31 4.09 16.11 21.78
CA ALA A 31 2.74 16.60 22.05
C ALA A 31 2.75 17.96 22.76
N ALA A 32 3.70 18.19 23.67
CA ALA A 32 3.91 19.50 24.29
C ALA A 32 4.28 20.57 23.25
N LEU A 33 5.20 20.26 22.33
CA LEU A 33 5.58 21.16 21.24
C LEU A 33 4.42 21.43 20.27
N TYR A 34 3.61 20.41 19.95
CA TYR A 34 2.42 20.56 19.13
C TYR A 34 1.44 21.56 19.76
N ARG A 35 1.21 21.43 21.08
CA ARG A 35 0.38 22.39 21.83
C ARG A 35 0.95 23.80 21.80
N GLU A 36 2.25 23.96 21.99
CA GLU A 36 2.90 25.27 21.91
C GLU A 36 2.77 25.89 20.52
N THR A 37 2.91 25.08 19.47
CA THR A 37 2.87 25.52 18.07
C THR A 37 1.47 25.92 17.63
N TYR A 38 0.45 25.14 18.02
CA TYR A 38 -0.91 25.30 17.49
C TYR A 38 -1.94 25.76 18.53
N GLY A 39 -1.55 25.93 19.80
CA GLY A 39 -2.46 26.27 20.90
C GLY A 39 -3.43 25.15 21.29
N ALA A 40 -3.34 23.97 20.66
CA ALA A 40 -4.25 22.85 20.86
C ALA A 40 -3.54 21.66 21.51
N ALA A 41 -4.07 21.18 22.63
CA ALA A 41 -3.55 19.99 23.30
C ALA A 41 -4.25 18.75 22.74
N GLU A 42 -3.46 17.86 22.13
CA GLU A 42 -3.96 16.59 21.60
C GLU A 42 -3.28 15.42 22.30
N PRO A 43 -4.01 14.34 22.64
CA PRO A 43 -3.41 13.13 23.15
C PRO A 43 -2.40 12.55 22.17
N VAL A 44 -1.28 12.01 22.69
CA VAL A 44 -0.29 11.29 21.87
C VAL A 44 -0.94 10.21 21.00
N ALA A 45 -1.93 9.49 21.54
CA ALA A 45 -2.66 8.44 20.82
C ALA A 45 -3.38 8.97 19.57
N ASP A 46 -3.84 10.22 19.58
CA ASP A 46 -4.56 10.84 18.47
C ASP A 46 -3.59 11.45 17.45
N LEU A 47 -2.38 11.82 17.89
CA LEU A 47 -1.30 12.29 17.01
C LEU A 47 -0.61 11.14 16.24
N ILE A 48 -0.47 9.96 16.87
CA ILE A 48 0.26 8.81 16.29
C ILE A 48 -0.24 8.42 14.89
N PRO A 49 -1.56 8.29 14.61
CA PRO A 49 -2.04 7.95 13.27
C PRO A 49 -1.55 8.90 12.18
N TYR A 50 -1.54 10.21 12.45
CA TYR A 50 -1.06 11.22 11.51
C TYR A 50 0.46 11.18 11.34
N MET A 51 1.20 10.97 12.44
CA MET A 51 2.66 10.78 12.38
C MET A 51 3.04 9.57 11.52
N LEU A 52 2.33 8.45 11.69
CA LEU A 52 2.57 7.22 10.92
C LEU A 52 2.20 7.41 9.45
N GLY A 53 1.08 8.09 9.15
CA GLY A 53 0.71 8.45 7.78
C GLY A 53 1.80 9.30 7.11
N ALA A 54 2.22 10.38 7.76
CA ALA A 54 3.29 11.25 7.25
C ALA A 54 4.63 10.51 7.07
N PHE A 55 4.96 9.59 7.98
CA PHE A 55 6.15 8.74 7.85
C PHE A 55 6.07 7.87 6.59
N LEU A 56 4.96 7.12 6.40
CA LEU A 56 4.78 6.25 5.24
C LEU A 56 4.76 7.03 3.92
N ASP A 57 4.11 8.20 3.90
CA ASP A 57 4.06 9.08 2.74
C ASP A 57 5.46 9.61 2.36
N SER A 58 6.34 9.80 3.36
CA SER A 58 7.72 10.26 3.15
C SER A 58 8.69 9.16 2.69
N ASP A 59 8.35 7.89 2.89
CA ASP A 59 9.22 6.76 2.55
C ASP A 59 9.11 6.41 1.06
N ARG A 60 10.10 6.86 0.27
CA ARG A 60 10.18 6.57 -1.17
C ARG A 60 10.42 5.09 -1.48
N ALA A 61 11.09 4.34 -0.61
CA ALA A 61 11.32 2.92 -0.82
C ALA A 61 10.00 2.16 -0.66
N TYR A 62 9.23 2.50 0.38
CA TYR A 62 7.86 2.01 0.55
C TYR A 62 6.97 2.37 -0.64
N ALA A 63 6.98 3.63 -1.09
CA ALA A 63 6.18 4.07 -2.22
C ALA A 63 6.51 3.38 -3.56
N ARG A 64 7.76 2.95 -3.75
CA ARG A 64 8.18 2.15 -4.91
C ARG A 64 7.70 0.71 -4.78
N ALA A 65 7.88 0.10 -3.61
CA ALA A 65 7.41 -1.25 -3.33
C ALA A 65 5.89 -1.39 -3.52
N GLN A 66 5.09 -0.38 -3.14
CA GLN A 66 3.63 -0.34 -3.37
C GLN A 66 3.22 -0.25 -4.86
N LYS A 67 4.12 0.14 -5.76
CA LYS A 67 3.84 0.21 -7.21
C LYS A 67 4.23 -1.08 -7.92
N ASP A 68 5.33 -1.68 -7.46
CA ASP A 68 5.90 -2.90 -8.03
C ASP A 68 5.22 -4.16 -7.48
N ASP A 69 4.80 -4.11 -6.23
CA ASP A 69 3.94 -5.10 -5.59
C ASP A 69 2.52 -4.53 -5.51
N ARG A 70 1.50 -5.33 -5.83
CA ARG A 70 0.10 -4.99 -5.51
C ARG A 70 -0.24 -5.66 -4.18
N PRO A 71 0.17 -5.16 -3.01
CA PRO A 71 -0.41 -5.65 -1.78
C PRO A 71 -1.82 -5.04 -1.68
N PHE A 72 -2.82 -5.90 -1.48
CA PHE A 72 -4.23 -5.56 -1.30
C PHE A 72 -5.03 -5.18 -2.57
N ALA A 73 -4.69 -5.73 -3.73
CA ALA A 73 -5.75 -5.99 -4.71
C ALA A 73 -6.67 -7.04 -4.07
N HIS A 74 -7.83 -6.61 -3.58
CA HIS A 74 -8.92 -7.51 -3.21
C HIS A 74 -9.13 -8.45 -4.41
N ASP A 75 -8.77 -9.72 -4.23
CA ASP A 75 -8.95 -10.74 -5.25
C ASP A 75 -10.46 -10.85 -5.52
N ASN A 76 -10.88 -10.25 -6.63
CA ASN A 76 -12.20 -10.51 -7.18
C ASN A 76 -11.94 -11.10 -8.56
N GLY A 77 -12.07 -12.42 -8.60
CA GLY A 77 -11.58 -13.25 -9.69
C GLY A 77 -12.10 -12.83 -11.07
N GLY A 78 -11.26 -13.07 -12.08
CA GLY A 78 -11.70 -12.95 -13.47
C GLY A 78 -10.58 -12.81 -14.48
N ARG A 79 -9.95 -13.94 -14.83
CA ARG A 79 -9.39 -14.30 -16.14
C ARG A 79 -8.78 -13.16 -16.98
N ARG A 80 -7.50 -13.31 -17.34
CA ARG A 80 -7.11 -13.48 -18.77
C ARG A 80 -5.96 -14.46 -18.89
N LYS A 81 -6.26 -15.62 -19.50
CA LYS A 81 -5.29 -16.52 -20.13
C LYS A 81 -4.33 -15.68 -20.99
N ARG A 82 -3.02 -15.90 -20.86
CA ARG A 82 -2.11 -15.81 -22.00
C ARG A 82 -1.70 -17.23 -22.34
N LEU A 83 -2.44 -17.77 -23.31
CA LEU A 83 -2.16 -19.01 -24.02
C LEU A 83 -0.87 -18.79 -24.84
N GLY A 84 0.01 -19.79 -24.83
CA GLY A 84 1.40 -19.67 -25.26
C GLY A 84 1.64 -19.43 -26.74
N ASP A 85 2.87 -18.99 -27.02
CA ASP A 85 3.48 -19.07 -28.34
C ASP A 85 4.67 -20.02 -28.23
N ALA A 86 4.44 -21.28 -28.62
CA ALA A 86 5.51 -22.23 -28.93
C ALA A 86 5.83 -22.10 -30.43
N PRO A 87 7.09 -22.00 -30.85
CA PRO A 87 7.41 -22.09 -32.27
C PRO A 87 7.49 -23.57 -32.67
N GLU A 88 6.44 -24.07 -33.29
CA GLU A 88 6.46 -25.32 -34.08
C GLU A 88 6.67 -24.95 -35.54
N VAL A 89 7.90 -25.12 -36.06
CA VAL A 89 8.14 -25.15 -37.51
C VAL A 89 9.00 -26.34 -37.86
N GLY A 90 8.33 -27.47 -38.06
CA GLY A 90 8.87 -28.62 -38.77
C GLY A 90 7.82 -29.16 -39.74
N ARG A 91 7.93 -28.78 -41.03
CA ARG A 91 7.48 -29.62 -42.17
C ARG A 91 8.07 -29.13 -43.51
N LEU A 92 8.78 -30.01 -44.21
CA LEU A 92 9.26 -29.85 -45.59
C LEU A 92 8.12 -29.79 -46.63
N PRO A 93 8.39 -29.26 -47.84
CA PRO A 93 7.95 -29.85 -49.11
C PRO A 93 9.19 -30.32 -49.92
N ARG A 94 9.27 -31.61 -50.28
CA ARG A 94 8.80 -32.25 -51.52
C ARG A 94 9.66 -31.88 -52.74
N GLU A 95 10.40 -32.87 -53.21
CA GLU A 95 11.10 -32.95 -54.49
C GLU A 95 10.16 -32.66 -55.67
N THR A 96 10.68 -31.99 -56.71
CA THR A 96 10.28 -32.16 -58.12
C THR A 96 11.52 -32.01 -59.01
N GLU A 97 11.60 -32.90 -60.00
CA GLU A 97 12.56 -33.11 -61.11
C GLU A 97 13.17 -31.83 -61.73
N ASP A 98 14.42 -31.81 -62.23
CA ASP A 98 14.98 -32.55 -63.39
C ASP A 98 16.52 -32.73 -63.26
#